data_AF-C3NF97-F1
#
_entry.id   AF-C3NF97-F1
#
_cell.length_a   1.000
_cell.length_b   1.000
_cell.length_c   1.000
_cell.angle_alpha   90.00
_cell.angle_beta   90.00
_cell.angle_gamma   90.00
#
_symmetry.space_group_name_H-M   'P 1'
#
loop_
_entity.id
_entity.type
_entity.pdbx_description
1 polymer ?
#
loop_
_entity_poly.entity_id
_entity_poly.type
_entity_poly.pdbx_seq_one_letter_code
_entity_poly.pdbx_strand_id
1 'polypeptide(L)' 'MGYVGKITNETKILLVLSKKHCCSIEELEQYTKIKKEELKVYLSKLAKEGKISRGWGHIAGKKYRKYCIKTKILEELNLM' A
#
# COMPACT_ATOMS: atom_id res chain seq x y z
N MET A 1 0.34 20.93 -4.72
CA MET A 1 0.13 20.76 -3.27
C MET A 1 1.22 19.85 -2.72
N GLY A 2 2.34 20.42 -2.26
CA GLY A 2 3.48 19.65 -1.77
C GLY A 2 3.26 19.24 -0.32
N TYR A 3 3.27 17.94 -0.03
CA TYR A 3 3.24 17.44 1.34
C TYR A 3 4.62 17.71 1.99
N VAL A 4 4.79 18.92 2.53
CA VAL A 4 5.88 19.27 3.45
C VAL A 4 5.45 18.92 4.87
N GLY A 5 5.40 17.63 5.13
CA GLY A 5 5.30 17.05 6.47
C GLY A 5 6.14 15.79 6.44
N LYS A 6 6.95 15.53 7.47
CA LYS A 6 7.79 14.33 7.63
C LYS A 6 7.20 13.16 6.84
N ILE A 7 7.87 12.74 5.76
CA ILE A 7 7.37 11.63 4.95
C ILE A 7 7.43 10.36 5.81
N THR A 8 6.33 10.04 6.46
CA THR A 8 6.17 8.81 7.24
C THR A 8 6.12 7.62 6.29
N ASN A 9 6.68 6.49 6.72
CA ASN A 9 6.68 5.25 5.94
C ASN A 9 5.27 4.85 5.47
N GLU A 10 4.24 5.11 6.27
CA GLU A 10 2.83 4.91 5.93
C GLU A 10 2.41 5.70 4.68
N THR A 11 2.81 6.97 4.59
CA THR A 11 2.50 7.84 3.45
C THR A 11 3.19 7.36 2.18
N LYS A 12 4.44 6.86 2.27
CA LYS A 12 5.13 6.25 1.11
C LYS A 12 4.38 5.04 0.58
N ILE A 13 3.91 4.17 1.46
CA ILE A 13 3.15 2.96 1.10
C ILE A 13 1.84 3.36 0.41
N LEU A 14 1.09 4.31 0.99
CA LEU A 14 -0.16 4.81 0.41
C LEU A 14 0.07 5.47 -0.96
N LEU A 15 1.15 6.23 -1.13
CA LEU A 15 1.51 6.87 -2.41
C LEU A 15 1.75 5.83 -3.50
N VAL A 16 2.50 4.77 -3.20
CA VAL A 16 2.76 3.67 -4.14
C VAL A 16 1.46 2.94 -4.49
N LEU A 17 0.66 2.61 -3.48
CA LEU A 17 -0.62 1.93 -3.67
C LEU A 17 -1.63 2.80 -4.43
N SER A 18 -1.60 4.11 -4.27
CA SER A 18 -2.47 5.02 -5.01
C SER A 18 -2.12 5.06 -6.50
N LYS A 19 -0.83 5.05 -6.85
CA LYS A 19 -0.39 5.01 -8.27
C LYS A 19 -0.64 3.68 -8.95
N LYS A 20 -0.49 2.56 -8.23
CA LYS A 20 -0.55 1.20 -8.78
C LYS A 20 -1.88 0.49 -8.53
N HIS A 21 -2.77 1.05 -7.71
CA HIS A 21 -4.00 0.47 -7.15
C HIS A 21 -3.81 -0.80 -6.29
N CYS A 22 -3.02 -1.77 -6.75
CA CYS A 22 -2.74 -3.03 -6.07
C CYS A 22 -1.26 -3.43 -6.19
N CYS A 23 -0.62 -3.77 -5.07
CA CYS A 23 0.76 -4.25 -5.05
C CYS A 23 0.93 -5.48 -4.14
N SER A 24 1.95 -6.27 -4.46
CA SER A 24 2.47 -7.32 -3.59
C SER A 24 3.41 -6.72 -2.53
N ILE A 25 3.68 -7.46 -1.46
CA ILE A 25 4.64 -7.01 -0.43
C ILE A 25 6.06 -6.81 -1.00
N GLU A 26 6.42 -7.61 -2.00
CA GLU A 26 7.72 -7.52 -2.67
C GLU A 26 7.83 -6.26 -3.53
N GLU A 27 6.79 -5.93 -4.30
CA GLU A 27 6.71 -4.67 -5.03
C GLU A 27 6.78 -3.47 -4.07
N LEU A 28 6.03 -3.53 -2.96
CA LEU A 28 6.09 -2.47 -1.94
C LEU A 28 7.48 -2.31 -1.34
N GLU A 29 8.19 -3.39 -1.05
CA GLU A 29 9.58 -3.36 -0.60
C GLU A 29 10.49 -2.70 -1.64
N GLN A 30 10.33 -3.03 -2.92
CA GLN A 30 11.11 -2.44 -4.00
C GLN A 30 10.86 -0.93 -4.18
N TYR A 31 9.60 -0.48 -4.16
CA TYR A 31 9.27 0.93 -4.35
C TYR A 31 9.57 1.78 -3.11
N THR A 32 9.27 1.27 -1.91
CA THR A 32 9.39 2.05 -0.68
C THR A 32 10.78 1.94 -0.04
N LYS A 33 11.56 0.91 -0.41
CA LYS A 33 12.83 0.52 0.23
C LYS A 33 12.68 0.22 1.73
N ILE A 34 11.47 -0.09 2.20
CA ILE A 34 11.17 -0.50 3.56
C ILE A 34 11.24 -2.02 3.64
N LYS A 35 11.82 -2.55 4.71
CA LYS A 35 11.89 -4.00 4.94
C LYS A 35 10.50 -4.62 5.01
N LYS A 36 10.34 -5.83 4.45
CA LYS A 36 9.12 -6.66 4.55
C LYS A 36 8.51 -6.74 5.95
N GLU A 37 9.32 -6.82 7.00
CA GLU A 37 8.83 -6.94 8.37
C GLU A 37 8.10 -5.67 8.83
N GLU A 38 8.70 -4.50 8.62
CA GLU A 38 8.08 -3.21 8.90
C GLU A 38 6.85 -2.98 8.02
N LEU A 39 6.93 -3.34 6.73
CA LEU A 39 5.79 -3.28 5.81
C LEU A 39 4.59 -4.07 6.34
N LYS A 40 4.78 -5.26 6.91
CA LYS A 40 3.67 -6.05 7.49
C LYS A 40 2.97 -5.31 8.62
N VAL A 41 3.72 -4.60 9.47
CA VAL A 41 3.16 -3.80 10.57
C VAL A 41 2.32 -2.66 10.01
N TYR A 42 2.87 -1.88 9.08
CA TYR A 42 2.16 -0.76 8.46
C TYR A 42 0.94 -1.22 7.66
N LEU A 43 1.06 -2.27 6.86
CA LEU A 43 -0.06 -2.83 6.10
C LEU A 43 -1.16 -3.36 7.03
N SER A 44 -0.81 -3.97 8.16
CA SER A 44 -1.80 -4.42 9.15
C SER A 44 -2.53 -3.24 9.79
N LYS A 45 -1.81 -2.16 10.11
CA LYS A 45 -2.38 -0.92 10.64
C LYS A 45 -3.32 -0.25 9.63
N LEU A 46 -2.86 -0.06 8.38
CA LEU A 46 -3.65 0.52 7.29
C LEU A 46 -4.89 -0.34 6.96
N ALA A 47 -4.80 -1.66 7.07
CA ALA A 47 -5.94 -2.55 6.87
C ALA A 47 -6.96 -2.42 8.01
N LYS A 48 -6.50 -2.25 9.26
CA LYS A 48 -7.36 -2.01 10.43
C LYS A 48 -8.06 -0.66 10.34
N GLU A 49 -7.38 0.37 9.84
CA GLU A 49 -7.96 1.68 9.51
C GLU A 49 -8.90 1.64 8.30
N GLY A 50 -9.01 0.49 7.62
CA GLY A 50 -9.88 0.32 6.48
C GLY A 50 -9.38 0.97 5.19
N LYS A 51 -8.12 1.45 5.16
CA LYS A 51 -7.53 2.16 4.03
C LYS A 51 -7.15 1.23 2.88
N ILE A 52 -6.70 0.02 3.23
CA ILE A 52 -6.31 -1.01 2.27
C ILE A 52 -7.12 -2.29 2.46
N SER A 53 -7.29 -3.01 1.36
CA SER A 53 -7.84 -4.36 1.32
C SER A 53 -6.73 -5.37 1.10
N ARG A 54 -6.81 -6.50 1.80
CA ARG A 54 -5.89 -7.64 1.66
C ARG A 54 -6.61 -8.78 0.94
N GLY A 55 -5.94 -9.38 -0.03
CA GLY A 55 -6.47 -10.53 -0.77
C GLY A 55 -5.38 -11.48 -1.21
N TRP A 56 -5.79 -12.62 -1.74
CA TRP A 56 -4.90 -13.54 -2.43
C TRP A 56 -4.91 -13.22 -3.93
N GLY A 57 -3.73 -13.15 -4.52
CA GLY A 57 -3.54 -13.14 -5.96
C GLY A 57 -2.86 -14.43 -6.41
N HIS A 58 -2.96 -14.72 -7.70
CA HIS A 58 -2.25 -15.82 -8.35
C HIS A 58 -1.40 -15.24 -9.48
N ILE A 59 -0.07 -15.38 -9.37
CA ILE A 59 0.88 -15.02 -10.44
C ILE A 59 1.63 -16.31 -10.76
N ALA A 60 1.61 -16.72 -12.04
CA ALA A 60 2.33 -17.89 -12.53
C ALA A 60 2.14 -19.16 -11.65
N GLY A 61 0.90 -19.43 -11.24
CA GLY A 61 0.57 -20.58 -10.40
C GLY A 61 0.94 -20.48 -8.91
N LYS A 62 1.65 -19.42 -8.50
CA LYS A 62 1.99 -19.17 -7.08
C LYS A 62 0.99 -18.21 -6.44
N LYS A 63 0.51 -18.57 -5.24
CA LYS A 63 -0.32 -17.71 -4.40
C LYS A 63 0.55 -16.65 -3.75
N TYR A 64 0.15 -15.39 -3.89
CA TYR A 64 0.79 -14.26 -3.21
C TYR A 64 -0.26 -13.40 -2.51
N ARG A 65 0.16 -12.70 -1.46
CA ARG A 65 -0.70 -11.69 -0.83
C ARG A 65 -0.62 -10.40 -1.62
N LYS A 66 -1.79 -9.95 -2.11
CA LYS A 66 -1.97 -8.64 -2.72
C LYS A 66 -2.61 -7.68 -1.74
N TYR A 67 -2.14 -6.43 -1.78
CA TYR A 67 -2.64 -5.32 -1.00
C TYR A 67 -3.12 -4.25 -1.98
N CYS A 68 -4.41 -3.90 -1.89
CA CYS A 68 -5.03 -2.92 -2.77
C CYS A 68 -5.54 -1.75 -1.95
N ILE A 69 -5.39 -0.53 -2.47
CA ILE A 69 -6.02 0.65 -1.86
C ILE A 69 -7.53 0.59 -2.08
N LYS A 70 -8.32 1.05 -1.10
CA LYS A 70 -9.77 1.18 -1.30
C LYS A 70 -10.09 2.47 -2.03
N THR A 71 -11.04 2.41 -2.95
CA THR A 71 -11.49 3.54 -3.78
C THR A 71 -11.90 4.76 -2.93
N LYS A 72 -12.57 4.53 -1.79
CA LYS A 72 -12.94 5.61 -0.86
C LYS A 72 -11.75 6.46 -0.39
N ILE A 73 -10.58 5.85 -0.17
CA ILE A 73 -9.37 6.58 0.20
C ILE A 73 -8.75 7.27 -1.02
N LEU A 74 -8.91 6.71 -2.21
CA LEU A 74 -8.45 7.34 -3.45
C LEU A 74 -9.19 8.67 -3.69
N GLU A 75 -10.51 8.67 -3.45
CA GLU A 75 -11.35 9.87 -3.48
C GLU A 75 -10.95 10.87 -2.37
N GLU A 76 -10.73 10.41 -1.14
CA GLU A 76 -10.32 11.26 -0.01
C GLU A 76 -8.92 11.88 -0.20
N LEU A 77 -8.03 11.20 -0.95
CA LEU A 77 -6.71 11.72 -1.31
C LEU A 77 -6.73 12.72 -2.47
N ASN A 78 -7.90 13.03 -3.03
CA ASN A 78 -8.09 14.02 -4.11
C ASN A 78 -7.15 13.79 -5.30
N LEU A 79 -6.90 12.51 -5.63
CA LEU A 79 -6.06 12.06 -6.75
C LEU A 79 -6.89 11.73 -8.00
N MET A 80 -8.14 12.20 -8.05
CA MET A 80 -9.03 12.09 -9.20
C MET A 80 -9.58 13.47 -9.55
#